data_AF-A0A0B7HHC8-F1
#
_entry.id   AF-A0A0B7HHC8-F1
#
_cell.length_a   1.000
_cell.length_b   1.000
_cell.length_c   1.000
_cell.angle_alpha   90.00
_cell.angle_beta   90.00
_cell.angle_gamma   90.00
#
_symmetry.space_group_name_H-M   'P 1'
#
loop_
_entity.id
_entity.type
_entity.pdbx_description
1 polymer ?
#
loop_
_entity_poly.entity_id
_entity_poly.type
_entity_poly.pdbx_seq_one_letter_code
_entity_poly.pdbx_strand_id
1 'polypeptide(L)'
;MKKFILIILLAFSISSCQCLLLKTFGVTKSALKHKRVMVKGDREIIYIPMAHLGKQTYYDEVKAFVTEKRKQGYKIYYEAVLTDTVALRKGQLDTLRLKRRKLLGFHLSNYSDENNKSIPKCYKKYVGQTLDNTGVSQRTDTNADLRFEEIIARYEAKYGEIPLDECDYSTPLNAPYQCNPIPNVHRSNSKYRFTQEFRNEHLEKLLIHSKDKKILLLYGESHWLQAIWPTLRNEGFQLVEGKI
;
A
#
# COMPACT_ATOMS: atom_id res chain seq x y z
N MET A 1 -12.89 -40.83 19.25
CA MET A 1 -13.00 -40.01 18.01
C MET A 1 -13.76 -38.69 18.22
N LYS A 2 -14.85 -38.62 18.99
CA LYS A 2 -15.59 -37.36 19.25
C LYS A 2 -14.78 -36.25 19.96
N LYS A 3 -13.78 -36.60 20.78
CA LYS A 3 -12.90 -35.62 21.47
C LYS A 3 -11.81 -35.01 20.57
N PHE A 4 -11.36 -35.70 19.53
CA PHE A 4 -10.36 -35.17 18.57
C PHE A 4 -10.98 -34.23 17.53
N ILE A 5 -12.24 -34.47 17.15
CA ILE A 5 -13.00 -33.60 16.24
C ILE A 5 -13.26 -32.22 16.88
N LEU A 6 -13.44 -32.17 18.21
CA LEU A 6 -13.65 -30.91 18.94
C LEU A 6 -12.41 -30.01 18.98
N ILE A 7 -11.20 -30.59 18.98
CA ILE A 7 -9.92 -29.85 18.98
C ILE A 7 -9.63 -29.25 17.60
N ILE A 8 -9.99 -29.96 16.53
CA ILE A 8 -9.87 -29.46 15.15
C ILE A 8 -10.88 -28.33 14.90
N LEU A 9 -12.11 -28.43 15.42
CA LEU A 9 -13.11 -27.36 15.33
C LEU A 9 -12.74 -26.11 16.15
N LEU A 10 -12.07 -26.25 17.29
CA LEU A 10 -11.57 -25.11 18.06
C LEU A 10 -10.43 -24.38 17.31
N ALA A 11 -9.60 -25.09 16.55
CA ALA A 11 -8.50 -24.52 15.78
C ALA A 11 -8.94 -23.63 14.61
N PHE A 12 -10.20 -23.74 14.15
CA PHE A 12 -10.76 -22.88 13.09
C PHE A 12 -11.41 -21.58 13.60
N SER A 13 -11.49 -21.38 14.92
CA SER A 13 -12.09 -20.16 15.52
C SER A 13 -11.11 -19.00 15.70
N ILE A 14 -9.86 -19.12 15.24
CA ILE A 14 -8.87 -18.03 15.30
C ILE A 14 -9.04 -17.10 14.09
N SER A 15 -10.01 -16.19 14.19
CA SER A 15 -10.12 -14.98 13.36
C SER A 15 -8.95 -13.99 13.55
N SER A 16 -7.82 -14.44 14.11
CA SER A 16 -6.66 -13.61 14.47
C SER A 16 -5.36 -13.99 13.74
N CYS A 17 -5.36 -14.92 12.79
CA CYS A 17 -4.13 -15.31 12.06
C CYS A 17 -3.34 -14.10 11.56
N GLN A 18 -4.01 -13.05 11.06
CA GLN A 18 -3.35 -11.84 10.58
C GLN A 18 -2.71 -11.00 11.71
N CYS A 19 -3.32 -10.96 12.90
CA CYS A 19 -2.76 -10.30 14.07
C CYS A 19 -1.63 -11.12 14.71
N LEU A 20 -1.73 -12.44 14.68
CA LEU A 20 -0.69 -13.35 15.15
C LEU A 20 0.54 -13.23 14.25
N LEU A 21 0.37 -13.26 12.92
CA LEU A 21 1.43 -13.07 11.94
C LEU A 21 2.10 -11.70 12.06
N LEU A 22 1.35 -10.62 12.31
CA LEU A 22 1.93 -9.30 12.56
C LEU A 22 2.76 -9.27 13.85
N LYS A 23 2.28 -9.95 14.90
CA LYS A 23 2.98 -10.04 16.18
C LYS A 23 4.25 -10.90 16.09
N THR A 24 4.23 -11.98 15.29
CA THR A 24 5.33 -12.95 15.19
C THR A 24 6.35 -12.59 14.11
N PHE A 25 5.92 -12.01 12.99
CA PHE A 25 6.75 -11.73 11.81
C PHE A 25 6.71 -10.27 11.35
N GLY A 26 5.66 -9.53 11.68
CA GLY A 26 5.26 -8.32 10.94
C GLY A 26 5.76 -6.98 11.45
N VAL A 27 6.87 -6.93 12.19
CA VAL A 27 7.63 -5.68 12.28
C VAL A 27 9.06 -5.95 11.87
N THR A 28 9.35 -5.66 10.60
CA THR A 28 10.72 -5.55 10.12
C THR A 28 11.48 -4.63 11.07
N LYS A 29 12.52 -5.15 11.73
CA LYS A 29 13.30 -4.37 12.70
C LYS A 29 14.03 -3.19 12.03
N SER A 30 14.32 -3.31 10.74
CA SER A 30 15.00 -2.31 9.91
C SER A 30 14.43 -2.36 8.50
N ALA A 31 14.10 -1.19 7.95
CA ALA A 31 13.69 -1.01 6.56
C ALA A 31 14.87 -1.26 5.61
N LEU A 32 16.07 -0.88 6.06
CA LEU A 32 17.28 -0.92 5.24
C LEU A 32 17.82 -2.35 5.08
N LYS A 33 17.47 -3.27 5.98
CA LYS A 33 17.87 -4.69 5.88
C LYS A 33 17.49 -5.33 4.55
N HIS A 34 16.37 -4.90 3.96
CA HIS A 34 15.84 -5.44 2.72
C HIS A 34 15.89 -4.43 1.57
N LYS A 35 16.71 -3.37 1.71
CA LYS A 35 16.95 -2.44 0.61
C LYS A 35 17.54 -3.18 -0.59
N ARG A 36 17.29 -2.66 -1.78
CA ARG A 36 17.76 -3.22 -3.03
C ARG A 36 18.35 -2.10 -3.88
N VAL A 37 19.48 -2.36 -4.53
CA VAL A 37 20.13 -1.38 -5.40
C VAL A 37 20.21 -1.95 -6.80
N MET A 38 19.64 -1.20 -7.75
CA MET A 38 19.60 -1.58 -9.16
C MET A 38 20.31 -0.53 -10.00
N VAL A 39 21.16 -0.96 -10.92
CA VAL A 39 21.97 -0.07 -11.76
C VAL A 39 21.83 -0.39 -13.25
N LYS A 40 21.86 0.64 -14.09
CA LYS A 40 21.95 0.56 -15.56
C LYS A 40 22.79 1.73 -16.05
N GLY A 41 24.04 1.47 -16.44
CA GLY A 41 24.97 2.55 -16.81
C GLY A 41 25.19 3.51 -15.65
N ASP A 42 24.87 4.79 -15.84
CA ASP A 42 24.96 5.83 -14.81
C ASP A 42 23.65 6.03 -14.02
N ARG A 43 22.61 5.22 -14.28
CA ARG A 43 21.36 5.22 -13.51
C ARG A 43 21.45 4.26 -12.34
N GLU A 44 21.08 4.74 -11.16
CA GLU A 44 20.95 3.98 -9.92
C GLU A 44 19.58 4.21 -9.30
N ILE A 45 18.93 3.12 -8.90
CA ILE A 45 17.70 3.12 -8.13
C ILE A 45 17.95 2.35 -6.84
N ILE A 46 17.76 3.02 -5.70
CA ILE A 46 17.70 2.37 -4.39
C ILE A 46 16.23 2.17 -4.05
N TYR A 47 15.80 0.94 -3.89
CA TYR A 47 14.46 0.59 -3.46
C TYR A 47 14.44 0.23 -1.97
N ILE A 48 13.59 0.92 -1.21
CA ILE A 48 13.29 0.60 0.18
C ILE A 48 11.88 -0.01 0.22
N PRO A 49 11.75 -1.31 0.57
CA PRO A 49 10.45 -1.95 0.71
C PRO A 49 9.72 -1.39 1.93
N MET A 50 8.69 -0.58 1.68
CA MET A 50 7.94 0.09 2.73
C MET A 50 6.88 -0.83 3.34
N ALA A 51 6.81 -0.83 4.67
CA ALA A 51 5.67 -1.36 5.42
C ALA A 51 4.75 -0.20 5.84
N HIS A 52 3.44 -0.37 5.67
CA HIS A 52 2.46 0.65 6.10
C HIS A 52 2.25 0.69 7.61
N LEU A 53 2.65 -0.37 8.33
CA LEU A 53 2.56 -0.51 9.78
C LEU A 53 3.91 -0.99 10.33
N GLY A 54 4.40 -0.32 11.37
CA GLY A 54 5.70 -0.61 11.96
C GLY A 54 5.89 -0.01 13.34
N LYS A 55 7.09 -0.14 13.90
CA LYS A 55 7.51 0.61 15.10
C LYS A 55 8.02 1.98 14.70
N GLN A 56 7.97 2.96 15.60
CA GLN A 56 8.53 4.29 15.35
C GLN A 56 9.99 4.24 14.86
N THR A 57 10.82 3.40 15.50
CA THR A 57 12.23 3.21 15.14
C THR A 57 12.47 2.76 13.70
N TYR A 58 11.50 2.05 13.09
CA TYR A 58 11.58 1.67 11.68
C TYR A 58 11.46 2.90 10.77
N TYR A 59 10.53 3.80 11.07
CA TYR A 59 10.33 5.02 10.29
C TYR A 59 11.43 6.05 10.56
N ASP A 60 11.96 6.12 11.79
CA ASP A 60 13.11 6.98 12.10
C ASP A 60 14.34 6.61 11.26
N GLU A 61 14.61 5.31 11.08
CA GLU A 61 15.67 4.80 10.20
C GLU A 61 15.43 5.22 8.74
N VAL A 62 14.19 5.07 8.24
CA VAL A 62 13.81 5.52 6.89
C VAL A 62 14.02 7.02 6.73
N LYS A 63 13.54 7.85 7.67
CA LYS A 63 13.66 9.31 7.64
C LYS A 63 15.11 9.77 7.62
N ALA A 64 15.97 9.14 8.42
CA ALA A 64 17.41 9.41 8.42
C ALA A 64 18.03 9.06 7.05
N PHE A 65 17.70 7.89 6.50
CA PHE A 65 18.21 7.45 5.20
C PHE A 65 17.75 8.35 4.05
N VAL A 66 16.46 8.73 4.02
CA VAL A 66 15.89 9.65 3.03
C VAL A 66 16.57 11.01 3.11
N THR A 67 16.77 11.53 4.32
CA THR A 67 17.45 12.82 4.54
C THR A 67 18.89 12.78 3.99
N GLU A 68 19.61 11.70 4.27
CA GLU A 68 20.98 11.52 3.78
C GLU A 68 21.03 11.38 2.25
N LYS A 69 20.19 10.52 1.66
CA LYS A 69 20.15 10.35 0.21
C LYS A 69 19.73 11.61 -0.53
N ARG A 70 18.84 12.42 0.04
CA ARG A 70 18.50 13.73 -0.52
C ARG A 70 19.72 14.65 -0.60
N LYS A 71 20.55 14.70 0.45
CA LYS A 71 21.82 15.47 0.45
C LYS A 71 22.82 14.95 -0.59
N GLN A 72 22.80 13.65 -0.88
CA GLN A 72 23.61 13.01 -1.91
C GLN A 72 23.07 13.19 -3.34
N GLY A 73 22.00 13.99 -3.52
CA GLY A 73 21.43 14.33 -4.82
C GLY A 73 20.42 13.31 -5.36
N TYR A 74 19.93 12.38 -4.55
CA TYR A 74 18.87 11.46 -4.97
C TYR A 74 17.53 12.18 -5.06
N LYS A 75 16.78 11.87 -6.12
CA LYS A 75 15.36 12.19 -6.22
C LYS A 75 14.55 11.16 -5.46
N ILE A 76 13.66 11.64 -4.59
CA ILE A 76 12.85 10.76 -3.74
C ILE A 76 11.53 10.51 -4.45
N TYR A 77 11.23 9.24 -4.68
CA TYR A 77 10.00 8.75 -5.29
C TYR A 77 9.26 7.97 -4.20
N TYR A 78 7.99 8.26 -3.96
CA TYR A 78 7.25 7.69 -2.84
C TYR A 78 5.86 7.21 -3.21
N GLU A 79 5.36 6.22 -2.48
CA GLU A 79 3.98 5.74 -2.57
C GLU A 79 3.03 6.58 -1.71
N ALA A 80 2.04 7.23 -2.32
CA ALA A 80 0.89 7.76 -1.61
C ALA A 80 -0.36 7.89 -2.51
N VAL A 81 -1.44 7.20 -2.12
CA VAL A 81 -2.76 7.39 -2.72
C VAL A 81 -3.38 8.70 -2.19
N LEU A 82 -2.97 9.81 -2.79
CA LEU A 82 -3.46 11.15 -2.45
C LEU A 82 -4.79 11.44 -3.13
N THR A 83 -5.46 12.50 -2.69
CA THR A 83 -6.74 12.96 -3.25
C THR A 83 -6.58 14.40 -3.71
N ASP A 84 -7.13 14.77 -4.86
CA ASP A 84 -7.24 16.18 -5.22
C ASP A 84 -8.31 16.89 -4.37
N THR A 85 -7.89 17.50 -3.26
CA THR A 85 -8.82 18.20 -2.37
C THR A 85 -9.30 19.54 -2.92
N VAL A 86 -8.69 20.06 -3.99
CA VAL A 86 -9.12 21.31 -4.64
C VAL A 86 -10.19 21.02 -5.69
N ALA A 87 -10.03 19.94 -6.46
CA ALA A 87 -10.94 19.57 -7.52
C ALA A 87 -12.20 18.82 -7.02
N LEU A 88 -12.11 18.10 -5.90
CA LEU A 88 -13.20 17.24 -5.42
C LEU A 88 -14.11 17.94 -4.41
N ARG A 89 -15.41 17.96 -4.72
CA ARG A 89 -16.46 18.32 -3.75
C ARG A 89 -16.59 17.23 -2.68
N LYS A 90 -16.98 17.61 -1.46
CA LYS A 90 -17.17 16.69 -0.32
C LYS A 90 -17.98 15.43 -0.69
N GLY A 91 -19.11 15.59 -1.38
CA GLY A 91 -19.95 14.48 -1.81
C GLY A 91 -19.24 13.49 -2.74
N GLN A 92 -18.38 13.98 -3.63
CA GLN A 92 -17.58 13.11 -4.51
C GLN A 92 -16.56 12.29 -3.71
N LEU A 93 -15.90 12.91 -2.73
CA LEU A 93 -14.96 12.20 -1.86
C LEU A 93 -15.66 11.12 -1.01
N ASP A 94 -16.87 11.39 -0.53
CA ASP A 94 -17.64 10.40 0.23
C ASP A 94 -18.03 9.20 -0.66
N THR A 95 -18.48 9.43 -1.91
CA THR A 95 -18.72 8.36 -2.88
C THR A 95 -17.46 7.54 -3.16
N LEU A 96 -16.31 8.19 -3.38
CA LEU A 96 -15.05 7.48 -3.60
C LEU A 96 -14.68 6.59 -2.40
N ARG A 97 -14.84 7.10 -1.16
CA ARG A 97 -14.58 6.33 0.07
C ARG A 97 -15.48 5.09 0.18
N LEU A 98 -16.75 5.19 -0.20
CA LEU A 98 -17.68 4.06 -0.26
C LEU A 98 -17.22 3.02 -1.30
N LYS A 99 -16.90 3.45 -2.52
CA LYS A 99 -16.39 2.57 -3.58
C LYS A 99 -15.11 1.85 -3.16
N ARG A 100 -14.16 2.55 -2.53
CA ARG A 100 -12.96 1.93 -1.96
C ARG A 100 -13.29 0.89 -0.90
N ARG A 101 -14.23 1.17 0.00
CA ARG A 101 -14.65 0.20 1.02
C ARG A 101 -15.28 -1.04 0.38
N LYS A 102 -16.09 -0.89 -0.67
CA LYS A 102 -16.65 -2.00 -1.46
C LYS A 102 -15.56 -2.88 -2.08
N LEU A 103 -14.52 -2.26 -2.63
CA LEU A 103 -13.38 -2.96 -3.23
C LEU A 103 -12.51 -3.71 -2.20
N LEU A 104 -12.23 -3.08 -1.05
CA LEU A 104 -11.29 -3.59 -0.04
C LEU A 104 -11.94 -4.48 1.01
N GLY A 105 -13.23 -4.28 1.30
CA GLY A 105 -13.95 -4.92 2.39
C GLY A 105 -13.73 -4.27 3.76
N PHE A 106 -13.11 -3.09 3.84
CA PHE A 106 -12.89 -2.31 5.06
C PHE A 106 -12.64 -0.84 4.71
N HIS A 107 -12.78 0.06 5.69
CA HIS A 107 -12.46 1.47 5.50
C HIS A 107 -11.00 1.74 5.86
N LEU A 108 -10.19 2.01 4.83
CA LEU A 108 -8.81 2.44 5.01
C LEU A 108 -8.76 3.91 5.47
N SER A 109 -8.56 4.12 6.76
CA SER A 109 -8.23 5.42 7.36
C SER A 109 -6.83 5.37 8.00
N ASN A 110 -6.52 6.28 8.92
CA ASN A 110 -5.34 6.13 9.76
C ASN A 110 -5.40 4.78 10.50
N TYR A 111 -4.40 3.91 10.32
CA TYR A 111 -4.37 2.60 10.95
C TYR A 111 -4.36 2.63 12.49
N SER A 112 -3.97 3.77 13.07
CA SER A 112 -3.99 4.02 14.51
C SER A 112 -5.32 4.62 15.00
N ASP A 113 -6.31 4.85 14.13
CA ASP A 113 -7.64 5.36 14.51
C ASP A 113 -8.38 4.34 15.38
N GLU A 114 -8.52 4.66 16.67
CA GLU A 114 -9.18 3.78 17.63
C GLU A 114 -10.68 3.61 17.35
N ASN A 115 -11.30 4.58 16.68
CA ASN A 115 -12.71 4.57 16.35
C ASN A 115 -13.02 3.75 15.10
N ASN A 116 -12.00 3.40 14.30
CA ASN A 116 -12.17 2.55 13.13
C ASN A 116 -12.26 1.06 13.54
N LYS A 117 -13.50 0.56 13.59
CA LYS A 117 -13.83 -0.84 13.87
C LYS A 117 -13.84 -1.70 12.60
N SER A 118 -13.62 -1.12 11.43
CA SER A 118 -13.54 -1.85 10.15
C SER A 118 -12.18 -2.53 9.94
N ILE A 119 -11.15 -2.12 10.69
CA ILE A 119 -9.78 -2.68 10.62
C ILE A 119 -9.46 -3.53 11.87
N PRO A 120 -8.53 -4.50 11.77
CA PRO A 120 -8.14 -5.34 12.90
C PRO A 120 -7.57 -4.54 14.09
N LYS A 121 -8.05 -4.83 15.31
CA LYS A 121 -7.62 -4.15 16.56
C LYS A 121 -6.10 -4.20 16.81
N CYS A 122 -5.41 -5.22 16.31
CA CYS A 122 -3.96 -5.36 16.52
C CYS A 122 -3.13 -4.28 15.80
N TYR A 123 -3.68 -3.62 14.77
CA TYR A 123 -2.97 -2.58 14.03
C TYR A 123 -2.70 -1.34 14.91
N LYS A 124 -3.55 -1.12 15.92
CA LYS A 124 -3.48 0.01 16.86
C LYS A 124 -2.21 0.04 17.72
N LYS A 125 -1.47 -1.07 17.80
CA LYS A 125 -0.19 -1.15 18.55
C LYS A 125 1.01 -0.65 17.75
N TYR A 126 0.79 -0.28 16.49
CA TYR A 126 1.83 0.11 15.56
C TYR A 126 1.59 1.53 15.06
N VAL A 127 2.67 2.13 14.55
CA VAL A 127 2.65 3.43 13.91
C VAL A 127 2.36 3.22 12.42
N GLY A 128 1.41 3.98 11.89
CA GLY A 128 1.15 4.06 10.46
C GLY A 128 2.21 4.89 9.74
N GLN A 129 2.58 4.48 8.53
CA GLN A 129 3.43 5.28 7.65
C GLN A 129 2.78 6.64 7.36
N THR A 130 3.56 7.71 7.45
CA THR A 130 3.19 9.07 7.04
C THR A 130 4.31 9.68 6.23
N LEU A 131 4.02 10.76 5.51
CA LEU A 131 5.07 11.48 4.77
C LEU A 131 6.10 12.09 5.74
N ASP A 132 5.63 12.65 6.86
CA ASP A 132 6.52 13.22 7.86
C ASP A 132 7.43 12.19 8.54
N ASN A 133 6.89 11.03 8.95
CA ASN A 133 7.71 10.03 9.64
C ASN A 133 8.67 9.28 8.70
N THR A 134 8.49 9.38 7.38
CA THR A 134 9.42 8.86 6.38
C THR A 134 10.38 9.93 5.83
N GLY A 135 10.24 11.19 6.24
CA GLY A 135 11.06 12.29 5.74
C GLY A 135 10.74 12.70 4.30
N VAL A 136 9.58 12.32 3.80
CA VAL A 136 9.08 12.67 2.46
C VAL A 136 8.43 14.06 2.51
N SER A 137 8.67 14.84 1.45
CA SER A 137 8.12 16.18 1.26
C SER A 137 7.30 16.25 -0.03
N GLN A 138 5.99 16.49 0.09
CA GLN A 138 5.11 16.67 -1.09
C GLN A 138 5.50 17.85 -1.98
N ARG A 139 6.29 18.80 -1.46
CA ARG A 139 6.71 19.99 -2.21
C ARG A 139 7.87 19.72 -3.16
N THR A 140 8.68 18.70 -2.87
CA THR A 140 9.98 18.49 -3.53
C THR A 140 10.16 17.07 -4.08
N ASP A 141 9.46 16.11 -3.50
CA ASP A 141 9.59 14.69 -3.83
C ASP A 141 8.47 14.29 -4.81
N THR A 142 8.70 13.22 -5.57
CA THR A 142 7.78 12.74 -6.60
C THR A 142 6.83 11.70 -6.02
N ASN A 143 5.53 11.96 -6.08
CA ASN A 143 4.54 10.91 -5.83
C ASN A 143 4.60 9.92 -7.00
N ALA A 144 5.03 8.69 -6.73
CA ALA A 144 5.20 7.64 -7.72
C ALA A 144 3.95 6.76 -7.87
N ASP A 145 2.83 7.23 -7.36
CA ASP A 145 1.58 6.52 -7.25
C ASP A 145 0.41 7.32 -7.84
N LEU A 146 -0.69 6.62 -8.09
CA LEU A 146 -1.92 7.21 -8.60
C LEU A 146 -2.69 7.95 -7.51
N ARG A 147 -3.43 8.97 -7.93
CA ARG A 147 -4.44 9.59 -7.07
C ARG A 147 -5.62 8.67 -6.87
N PHE A 148 -6.35 8.89 -5.79
CA PHE A 148 -7.46 8.05 -5.37
C PHE A 148 -8.57 7.98 -6.43
N GLU A 149 -8.98 9.14 -6.94
CA GLU A 149 -9.97 9.28 -7.99
C GLU A 149 -9.54 8.59 -9.29
N GLU A 150 -8.25 8.61 -9.63
CA GLU A 150 -7.71 7.97 -10.83
C GLU A 150 -7.77 6.45 -10.74
N ILE A 151 -7.47 5.88 -9.56
CA ILE A 151 -7.56 4.42 -9.35
C ILE A 151 -9.01 3.96 -9.53
N ILE A 152 -9.97 4.68 -8.95
CA ILE A 152 -11.40 4.36 -9.09
C ILE A 152 -11.84 4.52 -10.54
N ALA A 153 -11.48 5.62 -11.21
CA ALA A 153 -11.83 5.84 -12.61
C ALA A 153 -11.26 4.75 -13.54
N ARG A 154 -10.00 4.32 -13.33
CA ARG A 154 -9.39 3.23 -14.11
C ARG A 154 -10.06 1.88 -13.84
N TYR A 155 -10.43 1.61 -12.59
CA TYR A 155 -11.19 0.42 -12.26
C TYR A 155 -12.50 0.40 -13.02
N GLU A 156 -13.28 1.48 -12.96
CA GLU A 156 -14.61 1.54 -13.56
C GLU A 156 -14.56 1.54 -15.09
N ALA A 157 -13.55 2.18 -15.68
CA ALA A 157 -13.31 2.13 -17.11
C ALA A 157 -12.99 0.71 -17.62
N LYS A 158 -12.28 -0.10 -16.82
CA LYS A 158 -11.85 -1.46 -17.21
C LYS A 158 -12.87 -2.55 -16.85
N TYR A 159 -13.58 -2.41 -15.74
CA TYR A 159 -14.41 -3.47 -15.17
C TYR A 159 -15.90 -3.12 -15.03
N GLY A 160 -16.28 -1.90 -15.41
CA GLY A 160 -17.62 -1.38 -15.18
C GLY A 160 -17.75 -0.70 -13.82
N GLU A 161 -18.86 0.03 -13.64
CA GLU A 161 -19.14 0.78 -12.43
C GLU A 161 -19.09 -0.10 -11.17
N ILE A 162 -18.54 0.44 -10.07
CA ILE A 162 -18.57 -0.19 -8.76
C ILE A 162 -19.96 0.06 -8.16
N PRO A 163 -20.82 -0.97 -8.07
CA PRO A 163 -22.17 -0.79 -7.58
C PRO A 163 -22.15 -0.50 -6.08
N LEU A 164 -22.89 0.52 -5.66
CA LEU A 164 -23.18 0.82 -4.27
C LEU A 164 -24.65 0.55 -4.01
N ASP A 165 -24.96 -0.20 -2.96
CA ASP A 165 -26.32 -0.54 -2.55
C ASP A 165 -26.70 0.12 -1.22
N GLU A 166 -27.93 -0.08 -0.76
CA GLU A 166 -28.43 0.50 0.50
C GLU A 166 -27.56 0.14 1.72
N CYS A 167 -26.97 -1.06 1.75
CA CYS A 167 -26.06 -1.44 2.83
C CYS A 167 -24.80 -0.55 2.82
N ASP A 168 -24.26 -0.25 1.64
CA ASP A 168 -23.09 0.61 1.50
C ASP A 168 -23.34 2.03 2.02
N TYR A 169 -24.51 2.60 1.72
CA TYR A 169 -24.86 3.95 2.15
C TYR A 169 -25.23 4.03 3.64
N SER A 170 -25.91 3.01 4.17
CA SER A 170 -26.38 2.98 5.56
C SER A 170 -25.30 2.59 6.57
N THR A 171 -24.30 1.79 6.16
CA THR A 171 -23.23 1.33 7.06
C THR A 171 -22.19 2.44 7.27
N PRO A 172 -21.97 2.94 8.50
CA PRO A 172 -20.94 3.96 8.76
C PRO A 172 -19.54 3.49 8.34
N LEU A 173 -18.70 4.37 7.78
CA LEU A 173 -17.37 4.00 7.24
C LEU A 173 -16.52 3.20 8.24
N ASN A 174 -16.50 3.62 9.50
CA ASN A 174 -15.71 3.02 10.56
C ASN A 174 -16.34 1.79 11.23
N ALA A 175 -17.53 1.34 10.81
CA ALA A 175 -18.16 0.12 11.32
C ALA A 175 -17.57 -1.13 10.64
N PRO A 176 -17.66 -2.33 11.26
CA PRO A 176 -17.37 -3.58 10.58
C PRO A 176 -18.15 -3.69 9.28
N TYR A 177 -17.49 -4.07 8.18
CA TYR A 177 -18.11 -4.02 6.86
C TYR A 177 -18.57 -5.41 6.41
N GLN A 178 -19.89 -5.61 6.39
CA GLN A 178 -20.56 -6.88 6.07
C GLN A 178 -21.41 -6.81 4.80
N CYS A 179 -21.34 -5.71 4.05
CA CYS A 179 -22.11 -5.56 2.82
C CYS A 179 -21.64 -6.51 1.71
N ASN A 180 -22.54 -6.74 0.76
CA ASN A 180 -22.34 -7.64 -0.36
C ASN A 180 -21.08 -7.26 -1.16
N PRO A 181 -20.30 -8.25 -1.64
CA PRO A 181 -19.22 -7.98 -2.59
C PRO A 181 -19.78 -7.50 -3.93
N ILE A 182 -18.90 -7.05 -4.81
CA ILE A 182 -19.26 -6.77 -6.21
C ILE A 182 -19.70 -8.09 -6.86
N PRO A 183 -20.88 -8.14 -7.53
CA PRO A 183 -21.38 -9.35 -8.18
C PRO A 183 -20.36 -9.94 -9.15
N ASN A 184 -20.23 -11.27 -9.16
CA ASN A 184 -19.31 -12.01 -10.04
C ASN A 184 -17.82 -11.65 -9.90
N VAL A 185 -17.42 -10.91 -8.86
CA VAL A 185 -16.03 -10.56 -8.60
C VAL A 185 -15.63 -11.07 -7.23
N HIS A 186 -14.65 -11.98 -7.20
CA HIS A 186 -14.07 -12.42 -5.93
C HIS A 186 -13.37 -11.24 -5.23
N ARG A 187 -13.56 -11.09 -3.92
CA ARG A 187 -13.06 -9.94 -3.15
C ARG A 187 -11.53 -9.77 -3.20
N SER A 188 -10.78 -10.87 -3.31
CA SER A 188 -9.33 -10.77 -3.50
C SER A 188 -8.96 -10.10 -4.82
N ASN A 189 -9.77 -10.29 -5.87
CA ASN A 189 -9.54 -9.70 -7.18
C ASN A 189 -9.84 -8.22 -7.15
N SER A 190 -10.97 -7.78 -6.58
CA SER A 190 -11.27 -6.36 -6.42
C SER A 190 -10.21 -5.63 -5.58
N LYS A 191 -9.75 -6.27 -4.50
CA LYS A 191 -8.65 -5.74 -3.68
C LYS A 191 -7.36 -5.63 -4.47
N TYR A 192 -6.95 -6.68 -5.18
CA TYR A 192 -5.74 -6.68 -6.01
C TYR A 192 -5.75 -5.58 -7.07
N ARG A 193 -6.87 -5.42 -7.78
CA ARG A 193 -7.05 -4.38 -8.80
C ARG A 193 -6.84 -2.98 -8.23
N PHE A 194 -7.38 -2.73 -7.04
CA PHE A 194 -7.24 -1.45 -6.36
C PHE A 194 -5.82 -1.22 -5.80
N THR A 195 -5.25 -2.22 -5.11
CA THR A 195 -3.98 -2.02 -4.40
C THR A 195 -2.75 -2.20 -5.28
N GLN A 196 -2.82 -3.04 -6.31
CA GLN A 196 -1.67 -3.42 -7.14
C GLN A 196 -1.85 -3.00 -8.60
N GLU A 197 -2.82 -3.56 -9.32
CA GLU A 197 -2.82 -3.58 -10.80
C GLU A 197 -2.59 -2.20 -11.44
N PHE A 198 -3.49 -1.24 -11.20
CA PHE A 198 -3.38 0.08 -11.82
C PHE A 198 -2.19 0.90 -11.32
N ARG A 199 -1.78 0.66 -10.08
CA ARG A 199 -0.69 1.37 -9.41
C ARG A 199 0.66 0.86 -9.92
N ASN A 200 0.77 -0.45 -10.15
CA ASN A 200 1.88 -1.10 -10.85
C ASN A 200 2.02 -0.52 -12.26
N GLU A 201 0.97 -0.57 -13.07
CA GLU A 201 1.02 -0.04 -14.45
C GLU A 201 1.48 1.43 -14.52
N HIS A 202 1.09 2.24 -13.53
CA HIS A 202 1.55 3.62 -13.41
C HIS A 202 3.02 3.72 -13.00
N LEU A 203 3.42 3.00 -11.95
CA LEU A 203 4.79 2.99 -11.43
C LEU A 203 5.78 2.50 -12.48
N GLU A 204 5.45 1.47 -13.23
CA GLU A 204 6.28 0.92 -14.30
C GLU A 204 6.59 1.98 -15.36
N LYS A 205 5.53 2.63 -15.87
CA LYS A 205 5.66 3.72 -16.85
C LYS A 205 6.49 4.88 -16.28
N LEU A 206 6.31 5.22 -15.01
CA LEU A 206 7.07 6.29 -14.37
C LEU A 206 8.57 5.96 -14.31
N LEU A 207 8.93 4.74 -13.92
CA LEU A 207 10.33 4.31 -13.78
C LEU A 207 11.04 4.19 -15.13
N ILE A 208 10.37 3.66 -16.15
CA ILE A 208 10.90 3.55 -17.52
C ILE A 208 11.22 4.94 -18.08
N HIS A 209 10.26 5.87 -18.00
CA HIS A 209 10.37 7.20 -18.63
C HIS A 209 11.11 8.23 -17.78
N SER A 210 11.42 7.92 -16.51
CA SER A 210 12.18 8.84 -15.66
C SER A 210 13.57 9.11 -16.23
N LYS A 211 13.94 10.39 -16.28
CA LYS A 211 15.28 10.85 -16.69
C LYS A 211 16.23 10.99 -15.49
N ASP A 212 15.75 10.74 -14.28
CA ASP A 212 16.56 10.89 -13.07
C ASP A 212 17.60 9.76 -12.98
N LYS A 213 18.85 10.16 -12.73
CA LYS A 213 19.98 9.23 -12.63
C LYS A 213 20.08 8.56 -11.27
N LYS A 214 19.65 9.23 -10.19
CA LYS A 214 19.71 8.71 -8.82
C LYS A 214 18.33 8.80 -8.19
N ILE A 215 17.69 7.65 -8.00
CA ILE A 215 16.33 7.56 -7.45
C ILE A 215 16.37 6.79 -6.13
N LEU A 216 15.79 7.35 -5.07
CA LEU A 216 15.39 6.60 -3.89
C LEU A 216 13.89 6.32 -3.98
N LEU A 217 13.52 5.07 -4.23
CA LEU A 217 12.14 4.61 -4.35
C LEU A 217 11.66 4.02 -3.02
N LEU A 218 10.72 4.71 -2.36
CA LEU A 218 10.01 4.27 -1.17
C LEU A 218 8.63 3.75 -1.60
N TYR A 219 8.51 2.42 -1.77
CA TYR A 219 7.27 1.81 -2.26
C TYR A 219 7.00 0.48 -1.57
N GLY A 220 5.74 0.09 -1.45
CA GLY A 220 5.30 -1.08 -0.70
C GLY A 220 5.95 -2.36 -1.18
N GLU A 221 6.33 -3.23 -0.25
CA GLU A 221 7.05 -4.48 -0.53
C GLU A 221 6.33 -5.37 -1.55
N SER A 222 5.00 -5.39 -1.50
CA SER A 222 4.16 -6.23 -2.37
C SER A 222 4.29 -5.92 -3.87
N HIS A 223 4.83 -4.76 -4.23
CA HIS A 223 5.02 -4.32 -5.61
C HIS A 223 6.34 -4.80 -6.23
N TRP A 224 7.28 -5.30 -5.41
CA TRP A 224 8.62 -5.68 -5.84
C TRP A 224 8.63 -6.70 -6.98
N LEU A 225 8.08 -7.89 -6.75
CA LEU A 225 8.08 -8.99 -7.73
C LEU A 225 7.01 -8.84 -8.82
N GLN A 226 6.03 -7.98 -8.61
CA GLN A 226 4.90 -7.82 -9.54
C GLN A 226 5.11 -6.71 -10.56
N ALA A 227 5.93 -5.70 -10.23
CA ALA A 227 6.09 -4.51 -11.07
C ALA A 227 7.54 -4.02 -11.11
N ILE A 228 8.10 -3.68 -9.94
CA ILE A 228 9.37 -2.96 -9.85
C ILE A 228 10.51 -3.77 -10.47
N TRP A 229 10.76 -4.98 -9.97
CA TRP A 229 11.88 -5.80 -10.45
C TRP A 229 11.71 -6.28 -11.89
N PRO A 230 10.56 -6.86 -12.30
CA PRO A 230 10.37 -7.27 -13.70
C PRO A 230 10.60 -6.12 -14.68
N THR A 231 10.07 -4.93 -14.36
CA THR A 231 10.19 -3.75 -15.23
C THR A 231 11.63 -3.29 -15.36
N LEU A 232 12.33 -3.08 -14.23
CA LEU A 232 13.71 -2.62 -14.25
C LEU A 232 14.64 -3.64 -14.90
N ARG A 233 14.42 -4.94 -14.65
CA ARG A 233 15.18 -6.02 -15.29
C ARG A 233 14.98 -6.03 -16.81
N ASN A 234 13.74 -5.88 -17.29
CA ASN A 234 13.44 -5.83 -18.72
C ASN A 234 14.07 -4.60 -19.39
N GLU A 235 14.19 -3.50 -18.65
CA GLU A 235 14.94 -2.32 -19.06
C GLU A 235 16.46 -2.50 -18.97
N GLY A 236 16.98 -3.65 -18.55
CA GLY A 236 18.42 -3.95 -18.48
C GLY A 236 19.11 -3.45 -17.21
N PHE A 237 18.37 -3.14 -16.15
CA PHE A 237 18.98 -2.92 -14.83
C PHE A 237 19.46 -4.24 -14.22
N GLN A 238 20.58 -4.16 -13.50
CA GLN A 238 21.17 -5.25 -12.73
C GLN A 238 20.97 -4.99 -11.24
N LEU A 239 20.57 -6.02 -10.49
CA LEU A 239 20.51 -5.98 -9.03
C LEU A 239 21.92 -6.19 -8.48
N VAL A 240 22.50 -5.16 -7.88
CA VAL A 240 23.89 -5.18 -7.35
C VAL A 240 23.95 -5.26 -5.82
N GLU A 241 22.85 -4.95 -5.14
CA GLU A 241 22.71 -5.15 -3.69
C GLU A 241 21.28 -5.62 -3.37
N GLY A 242 21.16 -6.55 -2.42
CA GLY A 242 19.88 -7.12 -1.98
C GLY A 242 19.59 -8.49 -2.58
N LYS A 243 18.38 -9.00 -2.34
CA LYS A 243 17.90 -10.29 -2.87
C LYS A 243 16.65 -10.07 -3.71
N ILE A 244 16.48 -10.90 -4.74
CA ILE A 244 15.22 -11.03 -5.47
C ILE A 244 14.15 -11.51 -4.51
#